data_AF-A0A8T3TXD0-F1
#
_entry.id   AF-A0A8T3TXD0-F1
#
_cell.length_a   1.000
_cell.length_b   1.000
_cell.length_c   1.000
_cell.angle_alpha   90.00
_cell.angle_beta   90.00
_cell.angle_gamma   90.00
#
_symmetry.space_group_name_H-M   'P 1'
#
loop_
_entity.id
_entity.type
_entity.pdbx_description
1 polymer ?
#
loop_
_entity_poly.entity_id
_entity_poly.type
_entity_poly.pdbx_seq_one_letter_code
_entity_poly.pdbx_strand_id
1 'polypeptide(L)'
;MTMRTNLLLPKELVDEVDHYAGPRGRSRYVAEALAERLRRDRLREVVLATSGALNRADYPHWRTPDDVTAWVRELRAEVTDPGPADQP
;
A
#
# COMPACT_ATOMS: atom_id res chain seq x y z
N MET A 1 8.82 13.49 -17.47
CA MET A 1 8.25 14.39 -18.49
C MET A 1 6.85 14.79 -18.07
N THR A 2 6.47 16.06 -18.24
CA THR A 2 5.11 16.56 -17.97
C THR A 2 4.40 16.82 -19.29
N MET A 3 3.12 16.43 -19.39
CA MET A 3 2.27 16.70 -20.56
C MET A 3 1.12 17.62 -20.15
N ARG A 4 0.81 18.62 -20.98
CA ARG A 4 -0.32 19.51 -20.74
C ARG A 4 -1.62 18.79 -21.11
N THR A 5 -2.49 18.62 -20.12
CA THR A 5 -3.81 18.00 -20.28
C THR A 5 -4.86 19.01 -19.84
N ASN A 6 -5.83 19.33 -20.70
CA ASN A 6 -6.95 20.20 -20.35
C ASN A 6 -8.09 19.34 -19.80
N LEU A 7 -8.52 19.62 -18.56
CA LEU A 7 -9.61 18.92 -17.89
C LEU A 7 -10.73 19.92 -17.59
N LEU A 8 -11.97 19.53 -17.85
CA LEU A 8 -13.15 20.25 -17.39
C LEU A 8 -13.46 19.78 -15.98
N LEU A 9 -13.48 20.71 -15.03
CA LEU A 9 -13.78 20.45 -13.63
C LEU A 9 -14.89 21.39 -13.17
N PRO A 10 -15.76 20.96 -12.23
CA PRO A 10 -16.72 21.84 -11.60
C PRO A 10 -16.04 23.07 -10.99
N LYS A 11 -16.68 24.24 -11.08
CA LYS A 11 -16.09 25.50 -10.60
C LYS A 11 -15.85 25.44 -9.10
N GLU A 12 -16.79 24.87 -8.36
CA GLU A 12 -16.75 24.74 -6.91
C GLU A 12 -15.51 23.96 -6.48
N LEU A 13 -15.20 22.87 -7.20
CA LEU A 13 -14.03 22.06 -6.94
C LEU A 13 -12.73 22.82 -7.25
N VAL A 14 -12.70 23.61 -8.32
CA VAL A 14 -11.52 24.44 -8.64
C VAL A 14 -11.29 25.50 -7.57
N ASP A 15 -12.36 26.13 -7.08
CA ASP A 15 -12.28 27.15 -6.04
C ASP A 15 -11.80 26.54 -4.71
N GLU A 16 -12.24 25.33 -4.35
CA GLU A 16 -11.71 24.58 -3.20
C GLU A 16 -10.23 24.23 -3.35
N VAL A 17 -9.84 23.70 -4.51
CA VAL A 17 -8.42 23.40 -4.77
C VAL A 17 -7.59 24.67 -4.69
N ASP A 18 -8.07 25.81 -5.18
CA ASP A 18 -7.36 27.08 -5.08
C ASP A 18 -7.19 27.55 -3.63
N HIS A 19 -8.21 27.34 -2.80
CA HIS A 19 -8.14 27.65 -1.37
C HIS A 19 -7.00 26.88 -0.68
N TYR A 20 -6.87 25.57 -0.95
CA TYR A 20 -5.85 24.72 -0.31
C TYR A 20 -4.48 24.76 -0.99
N ALA A 21 -4.43 24.81 -2.31
CA ALA A 21 -3.19 24.75 -3.09
C ALA A 21 -2.52 26.12 -3.26
N GLY A 22 -3.29 27.20 -3.14
CA GLY A 22 -2.84 28.57 -3.37
C GLY A 22 -2.55 28.90 -4.85
N PRO A 23 -2.08 30.13 -5.14
CA PRO A 23 -2.09 30.73 -6.49
C PRO A 23 -1.29 30.00 -7.58
N ARG A 24 -0.35 29.11 -7.18
CA ARG A 24 0.54 28.38 -8.10
C ARG A 24 0.59 26.88 -7.81
N GLY A 25 -0.21 26.39 -6.86
CA GLY A 25 -0.17 25.00 -6.40
C GLY A 25 -1.14 24.06 -7.10
N ARG A 26 -2.07 24.58 -7.92
CA ARG A 26 -3.19 23.80 -8.48
C ARG A 26 -2.73 22.56 -9.26
N SER A 27 -1.75 22.71 -10.15
CA SER A 27 -1.24 21.59 -10.95
C SER A 27 -0.58 20.50 -10.09
N ARG A 28 0.20 20.91 -9.07
CA ARG A 28 0.82 19.98 -8.12
C ARG A 28 -0.25 19.26 -7.29
N TYR A 29 -1.21 20.01 -6.74
CA TYR A 29 -2.29 19.45 -5.93
C TYR A 29 -3.10 18.39 -6.71
N VAL A 30 -3.50 18.73 -7.94
CA VAL A 30 -4.24 17.79 -8.80
C VAL A 30 -3.38 16.57 -9.16
N ALA A 31 -2.10 16.75 -9.47
CA ALA A 31 -1.21 15.65 -9.78
C ALA A 31 -1.02 14.69 -8.59
N GLU A 32 -0.83 15.23 -7.39
CA GLU A 32 -0.70 14.45 -6.15
C GLU A 32 -2.00 13.69 -5.84
N ALA A 33 -3.16 14.37 -5.91
CA ALA A 33 -4.45 13.73 -5.69
C ALA A 33 -4.74 12.59 -6.69
N LEU A 34 -4.42 12.80 -7.97
CA LEU A 34 -4.56 11.76 -9.00
C LEU A 34 -3.61 10.59 -8.76
N ALA A 35 -2.35 10.85 -8.41
CA ALA A 35 -1.39 9.80 -8.09
C ALA A 35 -1.84 8.97 -6.88
N GLU A 36 -2.35 9.63 -5.84
CA GLU A 36 -2.87 8.97 -4.65
C GLU A 36 -4.10 8.10 -4.96
N ARG A 37 -5.02 8.61 -5.80
CA ARG A 37 -6.20 7.85 -6.23
C ARG A 37 -5.80 6.62 -7.05
N LEU A 38 -4.93 6.79 -8.05
CA LEU A 38 -4.43 5.70 -8.88
C LEU A 38 -3.71 4.63 -8.05
N ARG A 39 -2.97 5.02 -7.00
CA ARG A 39 -2.33 4.06 -6.08
C ARG A 39 -3.37 3.18 -5.39
N ARG A 40 -4.48 3.76 -4.92
CA ARG A 40 -5.59 3.01 -4.31
C ARG A 40 -6.30 2.11 -5.31
N ASP A 41 -6.53 2.60 -6.51
CA ASP A 41 -7.22 1.83 -7.55
C ASP A 41 -6.37 0.61 -7.97
N ARG A 42 -5.06 0.78 -8.18
CA ARG A 42 -4.13 -0.35 -8.44
C ARG A 42 -4.09 -1.36 -7.30
N LEU A 43 -4.06 -0.89 -6.05
CA LEU A 43 -4.10 -1.80 -4.89
C LEU A 43 -5.41 -2.60 -4.89
N ARG A 44 -6.53 -1.95 -5.19
CA ARG A 44 -7.84 -2.61 -5.28
C ARG A 44 -7.86 -3.68 -6.37
N GLU A 45 -7.33 -3.39 -7.55
CA GLU A 45 -7.21 -4.36 -8.64
C GLU A 45 -6.40 -5.58 -8.20
N VAL A 46 -5.25 -5.38 -7.57
CA VAL A 46 -4.41 -6.49 -7.08
C VAL A 46 -5.13 -7.32 -6.03
N VAL A 47 -5.75 -6.68 -5.03
CA VAL A 47 -6.50 -7.38 -3.97
C VAL A 47 -7.64 -8.24 -4.55
N LEU A 48 -8.32 -7.74 -5.59
CA LEU A 48 -9.37 -8.50 -6.26
C LEU A 48 -8.78 -9.65 -7.09
N ALA A 49 -7.69 -9.40 -7.82
CA ALA A 49 -7.03 -10.40 -8.64
C ALA A 49 -6.40 -11.53 -7.82
N THR A 50 -5.94 -11.24 -6.59
CA THR A 50 -5.38 -12.23 -5.65
C THR A 50 -6.42 -12.77 -4.67
N SER A 51 -7.71 -12.53 -4.91
CA SER A 51 -8.77 -13.11 -4.09
C SER A 51 -8.65 -14.63 -4.08
N GLY A 52 -8.64 -15.23 -2.88
CA GLY A 52 -8.45 -16.66 -2.70
C GLY A 52 -6.99 -17.14 -2.75
N ALA A 53 -6.00 -16.26 -2.95
CA ALA A 53 -4.59 -16.62 -2.88
C ALA A 53 -4.15 -17.11 -1.48
N LEU A 54 -4.92 -16.81 -0.45
CA LEU A 54 -4.69 -17.27 0.93
C LEU A 54 -5.85 -18.18 1.33
N ASN A 55 -5.59 -19.48 1.36
CA ASN A 55 -6.53 -20.49 1.81
C ASN A 55 -6.30 -20.76 3.30
N ARG A 56 -7.36 -20.63 4.11
CA ARG A 56 -7.30 -20.86 5.56
C ARG A 56 -6.80 -22.27 5.92
N ALA A 57 -7.08 -23.27 5.09
CA ALA A 57 -6.63 -24.64 5.33
C ALA A 57 -5.10 -24.78 5.31
N ASP A 58 -4.41 -23.95 4.51
CA ASP A 58 -2.96 -24.00 4.35
C ASP A 58 -2.21 -23.31 5.51
N TYR A 59 -2.92 -22.51 6.32
CA TYR A 59 -2.36 -21.74 7.43
C TYR A 59 -3.11 -22.00 8.75
N PRO A 60 -3.03 -23.23 9.30
CA PRO A 60 -3.74 -23.58 10.54
C PRO A 60 -3.29 -22.75 11.75
N HIS A 61 -2.03 -22.29 11.75
CA HIS A 61 -1.44 -21.45 12.78
C HIS A 61 -1.97 -19.99 12.76
N TRP A 62 -2.78 -19.60 11.76
CA TRP A 62 -3.44 -18.29 11.69
C TRP A 62 -4.93 -18.34 12.07
N ARG A 63 -5.41 -19.46 12.60
CA ARG A 63 -6.84 -19.69 12.84
C ARG A 63 -7.40 -18.87 14.00
N THR A 64 -6.62 -18.65 15.06
CA THR A 64 -7.01 -17.86 16.23
C THR A 64 -5.87 -16.93 16.69
N PRO A 65 -6.16 -15.87 17.48
CA PRO A 65 -5.12 -15.00 18.03
C PRO A 65 -4.06 -15.75 18.87
N ASP A 66 -4.46 -16.77 19.61
CA ASP A 66 -3.55 -17.60 20.41
C ASP A 66 -2.67 -18.47 19.51
N ASP A 67 -3.23 -19.07 18.46
CA ASP A 67 -2.48 -19.85 17.46
C ASP A 67 -1.39 -18.98 16.79
N VAL A 68 -1.75 -17.73 16.44
CA VAL A 68 -0.80 -16.76 15.86
C VAL A 68 0.28 -16.40 16.87
N THR A 69 -0.08 -16.19 18.12
CA THR A 69 0.86 -15.83 19.18
C THR A 69 1.86 -16.96 19.47
N ALA A 70 1.38 -18.20 19.51
CA ALA A 70 2.21 -19.40 19.64
C ALA A 70 3.18 -19.52 18.46
N TRP A 71 2.67 -19.40 17.23
CA TRP A 71 3.48 -19.44 16.00
C TRP A 71 4.57 -18.37 15.95
N VAL A 72 4.23 -17.12 16.28
CA VAL A 72 5.21 -16.02 16.33
C VAL A 72 6.26 -16.25 17.41
N ARG A 73 5.88 -16.85 18.55
CA ARG A 73 6.82 -17.20 19.62
C ARG A 73 7.81 -18.28 19.16
N GLU A 74 7.31 -19.32 18.49
CA GLU A 74 8.15 -20.39 17.91
C GLU A 74 9.12 -19.82 16.87
N LEU A 75 8.63 -18.99 15.95
CA LEU A 75 9.45 -18.36 14.91
C LEU A 75 10.59 -17.49 15.48
N ARG A 76 10.38 -16.86 16.64
CA ARG A 76 11.42 -16.07 17.33
C ARG A 76 12.39 -16.91 18.14
N ALA A 77 11.97 -18.10 18.57
CA ALA A 77 12.81 -19.04 19.28
C ALA A 77 13.69 -19.87 18.34
N GLU A 78 13.38 -19.85 17.04
CA GLU A 78 14.17 -20.47 16.00
C GLU A 78 15.55 -19.81 15.93
N VAL A 79 16.60 -20.58 16.23
CA VAL A 79 17.99 -20.12 16.12
C VAL A 79 18.40 -20.22 14.67
N THR A 80 18.52 -19.07 14.01
CA THR A 80 19.14 -19.00 12.68
C THR A 80 20.61 -19.37 12.80
N ASP A 81 21.01 -20.50 12.22
CA ASP A 81 22.42 -20.86 12.05
C ASP A 81 23.10 -19.75 11.22
N PRO A 82 24.07 -19.00 11.78
CA PRO A 82 24.74 -17.91 11.06
C PRO A 82 25.62 -18.41 9.90
N GLY A 83 25.69 -19.72 9.66
CA GLY A 83 26.62 -20.32 8.72
C GLY A 83 28.02 -20.45 9.34
N PRO A 84 28.95 -21.17 8.69
CA PRO A 84 30.29 -21.34 9.23
C PRO A 84 30.95 -19.97 9.39
N ALA A 85 31.33 -19.64 10.63
CA ALA A 85 32.19 -18.49 10.90
C ALA A 85 33.49 -18.69 10.11
N ASP A 86 33.86 -17.69 9.30
CA ASP A 86 35.14 -17.65 8.60
C ASP A 86 36.24 -18.12 9.57
N GLN A 87 36.88 -19.25 9.25
CA GLN A 87 38.02 -19.75 10.00
C GLN A 87 39.24 -18.87 9.69
N PRO A 88 40.10 -18.62 10.71
CA PRO A 88 41.22 -17.69 10.62
C PRO A 88 42.28 -18.09 9.59
#